data_AF-A0A2D6A7V1-F1
#
_entry.id   AF-A0A2D6A7V1-F1
#
_cell.length_a   1.000
_cell.length_b   1.000
_cell.length_c   1.000
_cell.angle_alpha   90.00
_cell.angle_beta   90.00
_cell.angle_gamma   90.00
#
_symmetry.space_group_name_H-M   'P 1'
#
loop_
_entity.id
_entity.type
_entity.pdbx_description
1 polymer ?
#
loop_
_entity_poly.entity_id
_entity_poly.type
_entity_poly.pdbx_seq_one_letter_code
_entity_poly.pdbx_strand_id
1 'polypeptide(L)'
;MAVNYERGATSKKRLSIRWSTPVPTGEEALDFQTSLKEIRGNDPRPLLVLRDCDRCNGKDDALLSKTLNNERTQLYTQWFHCVKLDRQVVEKSHPWHALFAGKKPPHLFLTSWDGKKVVVLPGTQTQKDLWGVLQRILKVDYKKVAKPAVRSWQRVLDSYDTLDSRQKELERQLDMQLVAKNKQRIARIQKRLSKLANDRKANEAKEKAVMNLVLRHAPKAKTVEDFDNDAAGQTEADSGSKLLDRIRKDKKTKGAGSSN
;
A
#
# COMPACT_ATOMS: atom_id res chain seq x y z
N MET A 1 -19.44 11.24 -33.02
CA MET A 1 -18.59 11.94 -32.03
C MET A 1 -18.27 10.97 -30.91
N ALA A 2 -16.99 10.70 -30.63
CA ALA A 2 -16.61 9.84 -29.52
C ALA A 2 -16.90 10.60 -28.22
N VAL A 3 -17.84 10.08 -27.40
CA VAL A 3 -18.06 10.59 -26.05
C VAL A 3 -16.82 10.24 -25.24
N ASN A 4 -15.92 11.21 -25.04
CA ASN A 4 -14.80 11.05 -24.12
C ASN A 4 -15.35 11.00 -22.70
N TYR A 5 -15.53 9.78 -22.19
CA TYR A 5 -15.89 9.56 -20.80
C TYR A 5 -14.64 9.77 -19.93
N GLU A 6 -14.40 11.01 -19.52
CA GLU A 6 -13.33 11.31 -18.58
C GLU A 6 -13.80 11.10 -17.14
N ARG A 7 -13.00 10.35 -16.36
CA ARG A 7 -13.22 10.18 -14.92
C ARG A 7 -13.16 11.51 -14.18
N GLY A 8 -14.03 11.65 -13.17
CA GLY A 8 -14.03 12.76 -12.23
C GLY A 8 -12.78 12.79 -11.35
N ALA A 9 -12.53 13.91 -10.69
CA ALA A 9 -11.35 14.11 -9.85
C ALA A 9 -11.27 13.07 -8.71
N THR A 10 -12.43 12.75 -8.11
CA THR A 10 -12.52 11.76 -7.04
C THR A 10 -12.09 10.39 -7.53
N SER A 11 -12.58 9.94 -8.68
CA SER A 11 -12.25 8.65 -9.28
C SER A 11 -10.80 8.59 -9.75
N LYS A 12 -10.29 9.64 -10.41
CA LYS A 12 -8.88 9.75 -10.82
C LYS A 12 -7.94 9.56 -9.62
N LYS A 13 -8.28 10.13 -8.45
CA LYS A 13 -7.50 9.94 -7.21
C LYS A 13 -7.50 8.49 -6.69
N ARG A 14 -8.56 7.70 -6.93
CA ARG A 14 -8.61 6.26 -6.55
C ARG A 14 -7.87 5.36 -7.52
N LEU A 15 -7.73 5.81 -8.76
CA LEU A 15 -7.04 5.09 -9.83
C LEU A 15 -5.52 5.31 -9.81
N SER A 16 -4.99 6.13 -8.90
CA SER A 16 -3.54 6.29 -8.76
C SER A 16 -2.91 5.07 -8.07
N ILE A 17 -1.79 4.62 -8.63
CA ILE A 17 -0.97 3.58 -8.00
C ILE A 17 -0.08 4.25 -6.95
N ARG A 18 -0.09 3.70 -5.75
CA ARG A 18 0.78 4.18 -4.66
C ARG A 18 2.07 3.36 -4.66
N TRP A 19 3.10 3.92 -5.28
CA TRP A 19 4.44 3.35 -5.29
C TRP A 19 5.20 3.71 -4.01
N SER A 20 5.83 2.72 -3.39
CA SER A 20 6.89 2.91 -2.39
C SER A 20 8.25 2.76 -3.07
N THR A 21 9.22 3.56 -2.66
CA THR A 21 10.61 3.50 -3.12
C THR A 21 11.50 3.23 -1.90
N PRO A 22 11.54 1.99 -1.40
CA PRO A 22 12.37 1.65 -0.25
C PRO A 22 13.83 1.86 -0.60
N VAL A 23 14.64 2.13 0.42
CA VAL A 23 16.10 2.20 0.34
C VAL A 23 16.68 1.03 1.14
N PRO A 24 17.74 0.37 0.66
CA PRO A 24 18.42 -0.68 1.43
C PRO A 24 18.94 -0.14 2.76
N THR A 25 18.87 -0.96 3.81
CA THR A 25 19.32 -0.62 5.17
C THR A 25 20.84 -0.70 5.28
N GLY A 26 21.50 -1.49 4.44
CA GLY A 26 22.96 -1.63 4.40
C GLY A 26 23.47 -1.82 2.97
N GLU A 27 24.79 -1.99 2.85
CA GLU A 27 25.49 -2.11 1.55
C GLU A 27 25.77 -3.57 1.16
N GLU A 28 25.55 -4.52 2.07
CA GLU A 28 25.83 -5.93 1.84
C GLU A 28 24.79 -6.59 0.92
N ALA A 29 25.28 -7.47 0.04
CA ALA A 29 24.42 -8.26 -0.84
C ALA A 29 23.57 -9.24 -0.03
N LEU A 30 22.25 -9.09 -0.13
CA LEU A 30 21.28 -9.94 0.56
C LEU A 30 20.83 -11.09 -0.33
N ASP A 31 20.40 -12.17 0.31
CA ASP A 31 19.74 -13.26 -0.40
C ASP A 31 18.33 -12.85 -0.87
N PHE A 32 17.72 -13.67 -1.72
CA PHE A 32 16.42 -13.38 -2.32
C PHE A 32 15.32 -13.19 -1.25
N GLN A 33 15.29 -14.04 -0.22
CA GLN A 33 14.22 -13.99 0.78
C GLN A 33 14.39 -12.82 1.74
N THR A 34 15.61 -12.49 2.16
CA THR A 34 15.85 -11.30 3.01
C THR A 34 15.59 -10.03 2.22
N SER A 35 16.00 -9.97 0.95
CA SER A 35 15.65 -8.83 0.07
C SER A 35 14.13 -8.63 -0.02
N LEU A 36 13.35 -9.70 -0.21
CA LEU A 36 11.89 -9.62 -0.25
C LEU A 36 11.26 -9.15 1.07
N LYS A 37 11.81 -9.58 2.21
CA LYS A 37 11.33 -9.14 3.54
C LYS A 37 11.65 -7.67 3.77
N GLU A 38 12.82 -7.21 3.36
CA GLU A 38 13.25 -5.84 3.54
C GLU A 38 12.40 -4.87 2.70
N ILE A 39 12.24 -5.12 1.38
CA ILE A 39 11.42 -4.25 0.52
C ILE A 39 9.93 -4.23 0.94
N ARG A 40 9.46 -5.28 1.62
CA ARG A 40 8.10 -5.38 2.15
C ARG A 40 7.92 -4.54 3.41
N GLY A 41 8.94 -4.48 4.25
CA GLY A 41 8.83 -3.95 5.61
C GLY A 41 7.65 -4.59 6.36
N ASN A 42 6.78 -3.76 6.92
CA ASN A 42 5.63 -4.18 7.73
C ASN A 42 4.32 -4.34 6.93
N ASP A 43 4.35 -4.22 5.59
CA ASP A 43 3.13 -4.31 4.79
C ASP A 43 2.68 -5.78 4.61
N PRO A 44 1.47 -6.15 5.08
CA PRO A 44 1.00 -7.54 5.00
C PRO A 44 0.47 -7.90 3.60
N ARG A 45 0.44 -6.98 2.64
CA ARG A 45 -0.08 -7.25 1.29
C ARG A 45 0.93 -7.99 0.42
N PRO A 46 0.50 -8.75 -0.61
CA PRO A 46 1.43 -9.25 -1.62
C PRO A 46 2.18 -8.12 -2.32
N LEU A 47 3.36 -8.43 -2.84
CA LEU A 47 4.21 -7.43 -3.48
C LEU A 47 3.97 -7.40 -4.99
N LEU A 48 3.99 -6.19 -5.53
CA LEU A 48 4.16 -5.92 -6.95
C LEU A 48 5.41 -5.06 -7.08
N VAL A 49 6.47 -5.62 -7.65
CA VAL A 49 7.78 -4.96 -7.72
C VAL A 49 8.07 -4.58 -9.16
N LEU A 50 8.24 -3.28 -9.39
CA LEU A 50 8.62 -2.69 -10.66
C LEU A 50 10.06 -2.19 -10.57
N ARG A 51 10.88 -2.55 -11.55
CA ARG A 51 12.24 -2.02 -11.71
C ARG A 51 12.29 -1.03 -12.87
N ASP A 52 12.86 0.14 -12.62
CA ASP A 52 13.06 1.14 -13.66
C ASP A 52 14.07 0.70 -14.72
N CYS A 53 13.88 1.23 -15.93
CA CYS A 53 14.64 0.88 -17.11
C CYS A 53 14.82 2.09 -18.03
N ASP A 54 15.92 2.16 -18.80
CA ASP A 54 16.19 3.30 -19.69
C ASP A 54 15.07 3.55 -20.70
N ARG A 55 14.43 2.49 -21.20
CA ARG A 55 13.28 2.59 -22.11
C ARG A 55 11.98 3.02 -21.41
N CYS A 56 11.95 2.92 -20.08
CA CYS A 56 10.81 3.15 -19.21
C CYS A 56 10.94 4.48 -18.43
N ASN A 57 12.05 5.21 -18.59
CA ASN A 57 12.44 6.33 -17.73
C ASN A 57 11.28 7.29 -17.41
N GLY A 58 10.86 7.29 -16.16
CA GLY A 58 9.89 8.23 -15.59
C GLY A 58 8.43 8.05 -15.99
N LYS A 59 8.08 7.05 -16.81
CA LYS A 59 6.69 6.76 -17.16
C LYS A 59 6.31 5.38 -16.66
N ASP A 60 5.25 5.29 -15.85
CA ASP A 60 4.61 4.03 -15.41
C ASP A 60 4.05 3.18 -16.58
N ASP A 61 4.42 3.52 -17.83
CA ASP A 61 3.95 3.00 -19.10
C ASP A 61 4.17 1.49 -19.26
N ALA A 62 5.10 0.86 -18.52
CA ALA A 62 5.35 -0.58 -18.57
C ALA A 62 4.16 -1.42 -18.03
N LEU A 63 3.41 -0.87 -17.07
CA LEU A 63 2.15 -1.44 -16.57
C LEU A 63 0.93 -0.73 -17.13
N LEU A 64 1.07 0.56 -17.47
CA LEU A 64 -0.02 1.49 -17.74
C LEU A 64 -0.15 1.93 -19.20
N SER A 65 0.46 1.23 -20.16
CA SER A 65 0.49 1.68 -21.56
C SER A 65 -0.88 2.21 -22.04
N LYS A 66 -0.83 3.43 -22.60
CA LYS A 66 -1.93 4.39 -22.76
C LYS A 66 -3.07 3.96 -23.70
N THR A 67 -3.05 2.73 -24.19
CA THR A 67 -4.14 2.18 -25.00
C THR A 67 -5.29 1.78 -24.08
N LEU A 68 -6.20 2.74 -23.87
CA LEU A 68 -7.61 2.61 -23.46
C LEU A 68 -7.95 1.44 -22.49
N ASN A 69 -8.42 1.80 -21.29
CA ASN A 69 -9.02 0.92 -20.26
C ASN A 69 -8.05 0.14 -19.35
N ASN A 70 -7.02 0.79 -18.82
CA ASN A 70 -6.16 0.19 -17.78
C ASN A 70 -6.65 0.39 -16.33
N GLU A 71 -7.86 0.94 -16.15
CA GLU A 71 -8.46 1.15 -14.82
C GLU A 71 -8.50 -0.13 -14.00
N ARG A 72 -8.79 -1.26 -14.66
CA ARG A 72 -8.90 -2.54 -13.98
C ARG A 72 -7.59 -2.97 -13.34
N THR A 73 -6.46 -2.71 -14.01
CA THR A 73 -5.13 -2.98 -13.46
C THR A 73 -4.86 -2.07 -12.27
N GLN A 74 -5.12 -0.76 -12.41
CA GLN A 74 -4.99 0.22 -11.33
C GLN A 74 -5.83 -0.12 -10.09
N LEU A 75 -6.99 -0.75 -10.28
CA LEU A 75 -7.81 -1.25 -9.19
C LEU A 75 -7.22 -2.50 -8.54
N TYR A 76 -6.69 -3.44 -9.34
CA TYR A 76 -6.02 -4.62 -8.78
C TYR A 76 -4.81 -4.25 -7.92
N THR A 77 -4.02 -3.24 -8.32
CA THR A 77 -2.81 -2.83 -7.60
C THR A 77 -3.10 -2.30 -6.20
N GLN A 78 -4.33 -1.90 -5.89
CA GLN A 78 -4.70 -1.37 -4.57
C GLN A 78 -4.61 -2.42 -3.45
N TRP A 79 -4.71 -3.70 -3.80
CA TRP A 79 -4.52 -4.82 -2.87
C TRP A 79 -3.07 -5.33 -2.81
N PHE A 80 -2.15 -4.70 -3.53
CA PHE A 80 -0.72 -4.99 -3.47
C PHE A 80 0.02 -3.87 -2.74
N HIS A 81 1.13 -4.24 -2.11
CA HIS A 81 2.19 -3.30 -1.80
C HIS A 81 3.02 -3.12 -3.08
N CYS A 82 2.90 -1.94 -3.72
CA CYS A 82 3.54 -1.65 -4.99
C CYS A 82 4.88 -0.97 -4.72
N VAL A 83 5.97 -1.65 -5.06
CA VAL A 83 7.34 -1.20 -4.84
C VAL A 83 7.96 -0.83 -6.18
N LYS A 84 8.60 0.33 -6.23
CA LYS A 84 9.37 0.79 -7.38
C LYS A 84 10.83 0.88 -7.00
N LEU A 85 11.68 0.20 -7.76
CA LEU A 85 13.11 0.09 -7.54
C LEU A 85 13.88 0.74 -8.69
N ASP A 86 15.01 1.35 -8.35
CA ASP A 86 15.89 1.96 -9.34
C ASP A 86 16.56 0.92 -10.25
N ARG A 87 17.15 1.36 -11.35
CA ARG A 87 17.90 0.53 -12.30
C ARG A 87 19.11 -0.15 -11.65
N GLN A 88 19.76 0.52 -10.69
CA GLN A 88 20.99 0.06 -10.04
C GLN A 88 20.83 -1.27 -9.31
N VAL A 89 19.60 -1.70 -9.02
CA VAL A 89 19.34 -3.01 -8.40
C VAL A 89 19.81 -4.22 -9.22
N VAL A 90 20.20 -4.04 -10.48
CA VAL A 90 20.79 -5.10 -11.32
C VAL A 90 22.30 -5.23 -11.09
N GLU A 91 22.95 -4.24 -10.51
CA GLU A 91 24.39 -4.28 -10.24
C GLU A 91 24.70 -5.32 -9.16
N LYS A 92 25.80 -6.06 -9.33
CA LYS A 92 26.15 -7.16 -8.42
C LYS A 92 26.47 -6.68 -7.00
N SER A 93 26.92 -5.44 -6.87
CA SER A 93 27.19 -4.76 -5.60
C SER A 93 25.92 -4.32 -4.87
N HIS A 94 24.77 -4.28 -5.55
CA HIS A 94 23.55 -3.77 -4.94
C HIS A 94 22.97 -4.78 -3.93
N PRO A 95 22.53 -4.35 -2.74
CA PRO A 95 21.97 -5.22 -1.70
C PRO A 95 20.87 -6.16 -2.20
N TRP A 96 19.95 -5.63 -3.01
CA TRP A 96 18.83 -6.39 -3.59
C TRP A 96 19.11 -7.07 -4.94
N HIS A 97 20.38 -7.22 -5.33
CA HIS A 97 20.75 -7.83 -6.62
C HIS A 97 20.10 -9.21 -6.82
N ALA A 98 19.97 -9.99 -5.76
CA ALA A 98 19.39 -11.34 -5.80
C ALA A 98 17.97 -11.36 -6.40
N LEU A 99 17.16 -10.30 -6.25
CA LEU A 99 15.82 -10.21 -6.82
C LEU A 99 15.82 -10.13 -8.36
N PHE A 100 16.93 -9.68 -8.94
CA PHE A 100 17.09 -9.43 -10.36
C PHE A 100 18.23 -10.21 -10.99
N ALA A 101 18.75 -11.23 -10.29
CA ALA A 101 19.84 -12.04 -10.81
C ALA A 101 19.44 -12.77 -12.11
N GLY A 102 20.37 -12.85 -13.05
CA GLY A 102 20.22 -13.61 -14.29
C GLY A 102 20.51 -12.82 -15.56
N LYS A 103 20.54 -13.53 -16.70
CA LYS A 103 20.88 -12.93 -18.01
C LYS A 103 19.85 -11.91 -18.50
N LYS A 104 18.60 -12.02 -18.05
CA LYS A 104 17.49 -11.13 -18.40
C LYS A 104 16.74 -10.75 -17.13
N PRO A 105 17.19 -9.73 -16.39
CA PRO A 105 16.57 -9.32 -15.13
C PRO A 105 15.11 -8.91 -15.35
N PRO A 106 14.18 -9.37 -14.50
CA PRO A 106 12.77 -9.01 -14.65
C PRO A 106 12.57 -7.50 -14.54
N HIS A 107 11.63 -6.95 -15.31
CA HIS A 107 11.18 -5.57 -15.16
C HIS A 107 10.07 -5.46 -14.13
N LEU A 108 9.21 -6.48 -14.10
CA LEU A 108 8.05 -6.54 -13.22
C LEU A 108 7.90 -7.96 -12.75
N PHE A 109 7.71 -8.14 -11.45
CA PHE A 109 7.28 -9.40 -10.90
C PHE A 109 6.31 -9.18 -9.75
N LEU A 110 5.53 -10.21 -9.47
CA LEU A 110 4.62 -10.23 -8.33
C LEU A 110 5.01 -11.38 -7.42
N THR A 111 4.82 -11.20 -6.13
CA THR A 111 5.03 -12.28 -5.17
C THR A 111 3.97 -12.29 -4.09
N SER A 112 3.64 -13.49 -3.59
CA SER A 112 2.79 -13.68 -2.42
C SER A 112 3.40 -13.04 -1.18
N TRP A 113 2.63 -12.93 -0.10
CA TRP A 113 3.16 -12.33 1.13
C TRP A 113 4.35 -13.11 1.72
N ASP A 114 4.33 -14.43 1.63
CA ASP A 114 5.39 -15.31 2.12
C ASP A 114 6.59 -15.45 1.17
N GLY A 115 6.56 -14.81 -0.01
CA GLY A 115 7.63 -14.91 -0.99
C GLY A 115 7.70 -16.25 -1.74
N LYS A 116 6.82 -17.22 -1.44
CA LYS A 116 6.90 -18.58 -2.03
C LYS A 116 6.42 -18.64 -3.47
N LYS A 117 5.45 -17.79 -3.83
CA LYS A 117 4.89 -17.75 -5.18
C LYS A 117 5.33 -16.49 -5.88
N VAL A 118 6.36 -16.62 -6.71
CA VAL A 118 6.88 -15.53 -7.55
C VAL A 118 6.41 -15.73 -8.98
N VAL A 119 5.89 -14.67 -9.59
CA VAL A 119 5.52 -14.66 -11.02
C VAL A 119 6.19 -13.47 -11.69
N VAL A 120 7.14 -13.76 -12.56
CA VAL A 120 7.83 -12.78 -13.40
C VAL A 120 6.99 -12.47 -14.63
N LEU A 121 6.87 -11.18 -14.96
CA LEU A 121 6.19 -10.72 -16.17
C LEU A 121 7.21 -10.25 -17.21
N PRO A 122 7.17 -10.78 -18.45
CA PRO A 122 8.17 -10.49 -19.47
C PRO A 122 8.01 -9.11 -20.13
N GLY A 123 6.93 -8.38 -19.84
CA GLY A 123 6.63 -7.07 -20.42
C GLY A 123 5.87 -7.12 -21.75
N THR A 124 5.71 -8.30 -22.34
CA THR A 124 4.99 -8.53 -23.61
C THR A 124 3.62 -9.20 -23.42
N GLN A 125 3.18 -9.38 -22.18
CA GLN A 125 1.90 -10.04 -21.88
C GLN A 125 0.68 -9.18 -22.23
N THR A 126 -0.44 -9.82 -22.55
CA THR A 126 -1.72 -9.12 -22.74
C THR A 126 -2.29 -8.63 -21.39
N GLN A 127 -3.18 -7.64 -21.41
CA GLN A 127 -3.88 -7.18 -20.19
C GLN A 127 -4.67 -8.30 -19.51
N LYS A 128 -5.26 -9.22 -20.30
CA LYS A 128 -5.99 -10.37 -19.77
C LYS A 128 -5.06 -11.29 -18.97
N ASP A 129 -3.85 -11.53 -19.48
CA ASP A 129 -2.85 -12.37 -18.81
C ASP A 129 -2.34 -11.70 -17.54
N LEU A 130 -2.07 -10.39 -17.60
CA LEU A 130 -1.71 -9.58 -16.43
C LEU A 130 -2.78 -9.68 -15.34
N TRP A 131 -4.07 -9.49 -15.68
CA TRP A 131 -5.17 -9.63 -14.72
C TRP A 131 -5.28 -11.05 -14.16
N GLY A 132 -5.00 -12.07 -14.98
CA GLY A 132 -4.95 -13.46 -14.54
C GLY A 132 -3.85 -13.69 -13.50
N VAL A 133 -2.67 -13.13 -13.72
CA VAL A 133 -1.53 -13.19 -12.79
C VAL A 133 -1.85 -12.47 -11.48
N LEU A 134 -2.33 -11.22 -11.54
CA LEU A 134 -2.75 -10.44 -10.37
C LEU A 134 -3.77 -11.20 -9.51
N GLN A 135 -4.82 -11.74 -10.15
CA GLN A 135 -5.83 -12.53 -9.45
C GLN A 135 -5.26 -13.81 -8.83
N ARG A 136 -4.32 -14.48 -9.50
CA ARG A 136 -3.68 -15.70 -8.99
C ARG A 136 -2.80 -15.47 -7.77
N ILE A 137 -2.18 -14.29 -7.63
CA ILE A 137 -1.44 -13.92 -6.42
C ILE A 137 -2.43 -13.52 -5.33
N LEU A 138 -3.37 -12.61 -5.62
CA LEU A 138 -4.38 -12.19 -4.63
C LEU A 138 -5.17 -13.36 -4.03
N LYS A 139 -5.45 -14.42 -4.82
CA LYS A 139 -6.15 -15.62 -4.33
C LYS A 139 -5.35 -16.38 -3.26
N VAL A 140 -4.01 -16.30 -3.29
CA VAL A 140 -3.14 -16.93 -2.29
C VAL A 140 -3.23 -16.19 -0.96
N ASP A 141 -3.22 -14.86 -1.01
CA ASP A 141 -3.06 -14.02 0.19
C ASP A 141 -4.40 -13.54 0.80
N TYR A 142 -5.48 -13.55 0.02
CA TYR A 142 -6.79 -13.04 0.44
C TYR A 142 -7.88 -14.13 0.47
N LYS A 143 -8.84 -13.97 1.39
CA LYS A 143 -9.99 -14.87 1.54
C LYS A 143 -11.03 -14.64 0.44
N LYS A 144 -11.33 -13.38 0.10
CA LYS A 144 -12.31 -13.02 -0.92
C LYS A 144 -11.67 -12.92 -2.31
N VAL A 145 -12.49 -13.10 -3.35
CA VAL A 145 -12.04 -13.07 -4.75
C VAL A 145 -12.01 -11.62 -5.26
N ALA A 146 -10.87 -11.20 -5.81
CA ALA A 146 -10.67 -9.82 -6.27
C ALA A 146 -11.50 -9.43 -7.51
N LYS A 147 -11.79 -10.37 -8.43
CA LYS A 147 -12.55 -10.09 -9.67
C LYS A 147 -13.93 -9.46 -9.44
N PRO A 148 -14.83 -10.01 -8.59
CA PRO A 148 -16.11 -9.36 -8.29
C PRO A 148 -15.93 -8.05 -7.50
N ALA A 149 -14.90 -7.94 -6.66
CA ALA A 149 -14.58 -6.70 -5.95
C ALA A 149 -14.22 -5.58 -6.93
N VAL A 150 -13.36 -5.82 -7.90
CA VAL A 150 -13.01 -4.84 -8.95
C VAL A 150 -14.24 -4.35 -9.72
N ARG A 151 -15.14 -5.26 -10.13
CA ARG A 151 -16.39 -4.87 -10.80
C ARG A 151 -17.27 -3.99 -9.91
N SER A 152 -17.33 -4.30 -8.62
CA SER A 152 -18.08 -3.50 -7.65
C SER A 152 -17.43 -2.14 -7.44
N TRP A 153 -16.10 -2.07 -7.44
CA TRP A 153 -15.36 -0.82 -7.34
C TRP A 153 -15.59 0.08 -8.56
N GLN A 154 -15.58 -0.48 -9.77
CA GLN A 154 -15.89 0.30 -10.98
C GLN A 154 -17.24 1.02 -10.86
N ARG A 155 -18.28 0.34 -10.36
CA ARG A 155 -19.58 0.98 -10.10
C ARG A 155 -19.52 2.08 -9.05
N VAL A 156 -18.66 1.93 -8.03
CA VAL A 156 -18.42 2.98 -7.03
C VAL A 156 -17.74 4.19 -7.67
N LEU A 157 -16.79 3.98 -8.59
CA LEU A 157 -16.17 5.06 -9.36
C LEU A 157 -17.19 5.77 -10.27
N ASP A 158 -18.01 5.02 -11.01
CA ASP A 158 -19.08 5.61 -11.84
C ASP A 158 -20.05 6.46 -10.99
N SER A 159 -20.31 6.01 -9.76
CA SER A 159 -21.13 6.75 -8.81
C SER A 159 -20.43 8.02 -8.30
N TYR A 160 -19.13 7.98 -8.03
CA TYR A 160 -18.36 9.19 -7.70
C TYR A 160 -18.34 10.18 -8.86
N ASP A 161 -18.18 9.75 -10.11
CA ASP A 161 -18.22 10.62 -11.28
C ASP A 161 -19.57 11.33 -11.40
N THR A 162 -20.66 10.60 -11.13
CA THR A 162 -22.02 11.16 -11.10
C THR A 162 -22.18 12.19 -9.98
N LEU A 163 -21.67 11.90 -8.78
CA LEU A 163 -21.73 12.80 -7.63
C LEU A 163 -20.90 14.08 -7.87
N ASP A 164 -19.69 13.96 -8.41
CA ASP A 164 -18.79 15.08 -8.70
C ASP A 164 -19.43 16.03 -9.74
N SER A 165 -20.03 15.48 -10.81
CA SER A 165 -20.73 16.29 -11.81
C SER A 165 -21.96 17.01 -11.23
N ARG A 166 -22.75 16.32 -10.39
CA ARG A 166 -23.91 16.92 -9.72
C ARG A 166 -23.51 18.01 -8.72
N GLN A 167 -22.42 17.79 -8.00
CA GLN A 167 -21.89 18.76 -7.04
C GLN A 167 -21.50 20.06 -7.77
N LYS A 168 -20.71 19.97 -8.84
CA LYS A 168 -20.31 21.13 -9.64
C LYS A 168 -21.50 21.93 -10.17
N GLU A 169 -22.53 21.24 -10.67
CA GLU A 169 -23.72 21.92 -11.18
C GLU A 169 -24.51 22.63 -10.06
N LEU A 170 -24.64 22.00 -8.88
CA LEU A 170 -25.31 22.64 -7.74
C LEU A 170 -24.52 23.81 -7.16
N GLU A 171 -23.19 23.74 -7.14
CA GLU A 171 -22.31 24.85 -6.76
C GLU A 171 -22.47 26.03 -7.73
N ARG A 172 -22.47 25.77 -9.04
CA ARG A 172 -22.74 26.79 -10.05
C ARG A 172 -24.12 27.43 -9.88
N GLN A 173 -25.16 26.62 -9.62
CA GLN A 173 -26.50 27.13 -9.34
C GLN A 173 -26.52 27.97 -8.04
N LEU A 174 -25.79 27.56 -7.01
CA LEU A 174 -25.68 28.30 -5.76
C LEU A 174 -25.11 29.70 -6.00
N ASP A 175 -24.00 29.80 -6.75
CA ASP A 175 -23.36 31.08 -7.09
C ASP A 175 -24.33 32.01 -7.84
N MET A 176 -25.05 31.49 -8.83
CA MET A 176 -26.06 32.26 -9.56
C MET A 176 -27.19 32.76 -8.63
N GLN A 177 -27.64 31.93 -7.68
CA GLN A 177 -28.71 32.32 -6.76
C GLN A 177 -28.24 33.27 -5.64
N LEU A 178 -26.95 33.23 -5.26
CA LEU A 178 -26.32 34.18 -4.36
C LEU A 178 -26.29 35.58 -4.98
N VAL A 179 -25.89 35.68 -6.25
CA VAL A 179 -25.95 36.95 -7.01
C VAL A 179 -27.39 37.46 -7.11
N ALA A 180 -28.34 36.58 -7.40
CA ALA A 180 -29.76 36.92 -7.47
C ALA A 180 -30.44 37.15 -6.10
N LYS A 181 -29.70 36.98 -4.98
CA LYS A 181 -30.19 37.12 -3.59
C LYS A 181 -31.45 36.30 -3.27
N ASN A 182 -31.68 35.17 -3.95
CA ASN A 182 -32.87 34.35 -3.75
C ASN A 182 -32.69 33.36 -2.58
N LYS A 183 -33.00 33.82 -1.36
CA LYS A 183 -32.82 33.05 -0.11
C LYS A 183 -33.51 31.67 -0.12
N GLN A 184 -34.70 31.56 -0.70
CA GLN A 184 -35.44 30.29 -0.74
C GLN A 184 -34.75 29.25 -1.63
N ARG A 185 -34.28 29.66 -2.81
CA ARG A 185 -33.57 28.75 -3.72
C ARG A 185 -32.19 28.37 -3.17
N ILE A 186 -31.48 29.31 -2.56
CA ILE A 186 -30.21 29.05 -1.85
C ILE A 186 -30.39 27.93 -0.81
N ALA A 187 -31.38 28.05 0.07
CA ALA A 187 -31.65 27.03 1.10
C ALA A 187 -31.97 25.65 0.51
N ARG A 188 -32.74 25.60 -0.60
CA ARG A 188 -33.04 24.34 -1.31
C ARG A 188 -31.78 23.71 -1.92
N ILE A 189 -30.91 24.51 -2.52
CA ILE A 189 -29.64 24.02 -3.10
C ILE A 189 -28.71 23.53 -2.00
N GLN A 190 -28.58 24.26 -0.90
CA GLN A 190 -27.79 23.82 0.27
C GLN A 190 -28.30 22.50 0.84
N LYS A 191 -29.62 22.28 0.91
CA LYS A 191 -30.20 20.98 1.32
C LYS A 191 -29.86 19.85 0.33
N ARG A 192 -29.77 20.13 -0.97
CA ARG A 192 -29.34 19.15 -1.98
C ARG A 192 -27.85 18.84 -1.86
N LEU A 193 -27.01 19.85 -1.60
CA LEU A 193 -25.59 19.67 -1.32
C LEU A 193 -25.35 18.82 -0.07
N SER A 194 -26.11 19.03 1.01
CA SER A 194 -26.00 18.19 2.21
C SER A 194 -26.43 16.74 1.96
N LYS A 195 -27.47 16.53 1.12
CA LYS A 195 -27.84 15.18 0.68
C LYS A 195 -26.73 14.51 -0.15
N LEU A 196 -26.12 15.23 -1.09
CA LEU A 196 -24.98 14.71 -1.87
C LEU A 196 -23.78 14.35 -0.98
N ALA A 197 -23.52 15.13 0.08
CA ALA A 197 -22.47 14.81 1.04
C ALA A 197 -22.75 13.48 1.77
N ASN A 198 -24.01 13.19 2.11
CA ASN A 198 -24.40 11.90 2.68
C ASN A 198 -24.26 10.76 1.66
N ASP A 199 -24.65 10.97 0.41
CA ASP A 199 -24.46 9.99 -0.67
C ASP A 199 -22.97 9.69 -0.90
N ARG A 200 -22.09 10.70 -0.79
CA ARG A 200 -20.64 10.53 -0.84
C ARG A 200 -20.13 9.66 0.31
N LYS A 201 -20.56 9.92 1.55
CA LYS A 201 -20.22 9.07 2.71
C LYS A 201 -20.68 7.62 2.53
N ALA A 202 -21.86 7.42 1.94
CA ALA A 202 -22.35 6.08 1.62
C ALA A 202 -21.47 5.37 0.57
N ASN A 203 -20.98 6.11 -0.43
CA ASN A 203 -20.03 5.56 -1.40
C ASN A 203 -18.66 5.25 -0.80
N GLU A 204 -18.18 6.07 0.14
CA GLU A 204 -16.95 5.78 0.88
C GLU A 204 -17.08 4.50 1.71
N ALA A 205 -18.26 4.25 2.31
CA ALA A 205 -18.52 3.00 3.01
C ALA A 205 -18.52 1.79 2.04
N LYS A 206 -19.12 1.92 0.85
CA LYS A 206 -19.07 0.89 -0.19
C LYS A 206 -17.64 0.64 -0.67
N GLU A 207 -16.86 1.70 -0.87
CA GLU A 207 -15.44 1.62 -1.23
C GLU A 207 -14.64 0.82 -0.19
N LYS A 208 -14.79 1.15 1.10
CA LYS A 208 -14.15 0.41 2.20
C LYS A 208 -14.55 -1.07 2.21
N ALA A 209 -15.83 -1.36 1.98
CA ALA A 209 -16.33 -2.74 1.93
C ALA A 209 -15.73 -3.54 0.77
N VAL A 210 -15.60 -2.92 -0.42
CA VAL A 210 -14.98 -3.52 -1.60
C VAL A 210 -13.48 -3.73 -1.40
N MET A 211 -12.81 -2.78 -0.73
CA MET A 211 -11.38 -2.87 -0.43
C MET A 211 -11.05 -3.98 0.57
N ASN A 212 -11.98 -4.35 1.43
CA ASN A 212 -11.77 -5.39 2.43
C ASN A 212 -11.93 -6.81 1.85
N LEU A 213 -10.89 -7.29 1.17
CA LEU A 213 -10.78 -8.68 0.71
C LEU A 213 -10.43 -9.69 1.82
N VAL A 214 -10.07 -9.22 3.01
CA VAL A 214 -9.64 -10.00 4.18
C VAL A 214 -8.37 -10.82 3.91
N LEU A 215 -7.24 -10.36 4.45
CA LEU A 215 -5.98 -11.09 4.39
C LEU A 215 -6.08 -12.42 5.13
N ARG A 216 -5.42 -13.46 4.62
CA ARG A 216 -5.38 -14.78 5.24
C ARG A 216 -4.41 -14.83 6.42
N HIS A 217 -3.30 -14.11 6.31
CA HIS A 217 -2.19 -14.04 7.25
C HIS A 217 -2.13 -12.69 7.96
N ALA A 218 -3.28 -12.02 8.14
CA ALA A 218 -3.32 -10.76 8.89
C ALA A 218 -2.59 -10.95 10.24
N PRO A 219 -1.65 -10.06 10.61
CA PRO A 219 -1.01 -10.14 11.91
C PRO A 219 -2.12 -10.17 12.96
N LYS A 220 -2.05 -11.13 13.90
CA LYS A 220 -2.99 -11.15 15.04
C LYS A 220 -2.89 -9.76 15.69
N ALA A 221 -4.03 -9.11 15.92
CA ALA A 221 -4.05 -7.91 16.74
C ALA A 221 -3.45 -8.29 18.08
N LYS A 222 -2.37 -7.60 18.50
CA LYS A 222 -1.77 -7.85 19.81
C LYS A 222 -2.86 -7.71 20.87
N THR A 223 -3.09 -8.78 21.60
CA THR A 223 -3.99 -8.82 22.76
C THR A 223 -3.32 -8.14 23.95
N VAL A 224 -4.07 -7.78 24.99
CA VAL A 224 -3.50 -7.23 26.23
C VAL A 224 -2.45 -8.19 26.81
N GLU A 225 -2.68 -9.50 26.68
CA GLU A 225 -1.76 -10.56 27.07
C GLU A 225 -0.43 -10.53 26.28
N ASP A 226 -0.45 -10.13 25.01
CA ASP A 226 0.78 -9.97 24.21
C ASP A 226 1.59 -8.74 24.67
N PHE A 227 0.92 -7.69 25.18
CA PHE A 227 1.60 -6.53 25.77
C PHE A 227 2.18 -6.84 27.15
N ASP A 228 1.47 -7.63 27.97
CA ASP A 228 1.96 -8.07 29.28
C ASP A 228 3.16 -9.02 29.15
N ASN A 229 3.17 -9.89 28.14
CA ASN A 229 4.31 -10.77 27.83
C ASN A 229 5.53 -10.00 27.28
N ASP A 230 5.32 -8.97 26.45
CA ASP A 230 6.40 -8.08 25.98
C ASP A 230 7.02 -7.27 27.15
N ALA A 231 6.22 -6.90 28.16
CA ALA A 231 6.69 -6.25 29.39
C ALA A 231 7.41 -7.21 30.35
N ALA A 232 6.95 -8.45 30.47
CA ALA A 232 7.60 -9.49 31.28
C ALA A 232 8.99 -9.85 30.70
N GLY A 233 9.10 -9.98 29.37
CA GLY A 233 10.39 -10.26 28.70
C GLY A 233 11.44 -9.16 28.86
N GLN A 234 11.05 -7.91 29.13
CA GLN A 234 11.97 -6.81 29.43
C GLN A 234 12.41 -6.77 30.91
N THR A 235 11.65 -7.35 31.83
CA THR A 235 12.01 -7.36 33.26
C THR A 235 12.91 -8.53 33.64
N GLU A 236 12.90 -9.64 32.88
CA GLU A 236 13.81 -10.77 33.12
C GLU A 236 15.24 -10.56 32.56
N ALA A 237 15.43 -9.62 31.63
CA ALA A 237 16.75 -9.32 31.07
C ALA A 237 17.62 -8.41 31.98
N ASP A 238 17.04 -7.77 33.00
CA ASP A 238 17.73 -6.78 33.84
C ASP A 238 17.66 -7.06 35.37
N SER A 239 17.18 -8.24 35.79
CA SER A 239 17.15 -8.63 37.20
C SER A 239 18.38 -9.43 37.65
N GLY A 240 19.55 -9.14 37.08
CA GLY A 240 20.83 -9.69 37.52
C GLY A 240 21.53 -8.71 38.45
N SER A 241 21.36 -8.88 39.76
CA SER A 241 21.92 -8.10 40.88
C SER A 241 23.46 -8.03 40.98
N LYS A 242 24.20 -7.88 39.87
CA LYS A 242 25.66 -7.79 39.85
C LYS A 242 26.20 -6.40 40.19
N LEU A 243 25.38 -5.35 40.11
CA LEU A 243 25.82 -3.99 40.45
C LEU A 243 25.86 -3.74 41.96
N LEU A 244 24.84 -4.22 42.70
CA LEU A 244 24.77 -4.03 44.16
C LEU A 244 25.76 -4.92 44.92
N ASP A 245 26.07 -6.11 44.41
CA ASP A 245 27.09 -6.99 45.00
C ASP A 245 28.52 -6.46 44.81
N ARG A 246 28.80 -5.71 43.74
CA ARG A 246 30.09 -5.02 43.56
C ARG A 246 30.28 -3.86 44.55
N ILE A 247 29.23 -3.07 44.78
CA ILE A 247 29.28 -1.94 45.73
C ILE A 247 29.44 -2.44 47.18
N ARG A 248 28.86 -3.59 47.53
CA ARG A 248 29.07 -4.22 48.86
C ARG A 248 30.48 -4.80 49.05
N LYS A 249 31.12 -5.31 47.98
CA LYS A 249 32.50 -5.83 48.06
C LYS A 249 33.53 -4.70 48.22
N ASP A 250 33.35 -3.57 47.55
CA ASP A 250 34.31 -2.45 47.63
C ASP A 250 34.29 -1.67 48.95
N LYS A 251 33.19 -1.75 49.72
CA LYS A 251 33.14 -1.19 51.08
C LYS A 251 33.83 -2.06 52.14
N LYS A 252 34.08 -3.35 51.88
CA LYS A 252 34.70 -4.25 52.86
C LYS A 252 36.24 -4.26 52.78
N THR A 253 36.83 -3.81 51.67
CA THR A 253 38.28 -3.78 51.46
C THR A 253 38.97 -2.47 51.84
N LYS A 254 38.23 -1.38 52.11
CA LYS A 254 38.81 -0.07 52.51
C LYS A 254 38.80 0.22 54.02
N GLY A 255 38.50 -0.77 54.87
CA GLY A 255 38.36 -0.59 56.32
C GLY A 255 39.44 -1.24 57.20
N ALA A 256 40.47 -1.87 56.64
CA ALA A 256 41.52 -2.53 57.42
C ALA A 256 42.91 -2.06 56.93
N GLY A 257 43.38 -0.96 57.50
CA GLY A 257 44.67 -0.37 57.16
C GLY A 257 44.96 0.92 57.94
N SER A 258 44.76 0.89 59.26
CA SER A 258 45.27 1.90 60.18
C SER A 258 45.53 1.25 61.54
N SER A 259 46.76 0.76 61.74
CA SER A 259 47.46 0.71 63.03
C SER A 259 48.89 0.20 62.83
N ASN A 260 49.82 0.94 63.44
CA ASN A 260 51.27 0.79 63.57
C ASN A 260 52.13 1.16 62.35
#